data_AF-A0A522B148-F1
#
_entry.id   AF-A0A522B148-F1
#
_cell.length_a   1.000
_cell.length_b   1.000
_cell.length_c   1.000
_cell.angle_alpha   90.00
_cell.angle_beta   90.00
_cell.angle_gamma   90.00
#
_symmetry.space_group_name_H-M   'P 1'
#
loop_
_entity.id
_entity.type
_entity.pdbx_description
1 polymer ?
#
loop_
_entity_poly.entity_id
_entity_poly.type
_entity_poly.pdbx_seq_one_letter_code
_entity_poly.pdbx_strand_id
1 'polypeptide(L)'
;MDNVGFWGQLRVGHKIGLIGALFLTAIVGIIASTVMWLGSTETDTVVMDVMGRQRELVSLYARDSVLGLTGQEVESRYWSNVYMESGKSLMDGGSTVLTLKKDQKVSLPPAPTQELRDMLSETITRFEELSTMVGQVSGIQRDSPAYAAKAKDILAFGTKLRERVNEVTKAYEKH
;
A
#
# COMPACT_ATOMS: atom_id res chain seq x y z
N MET A 1 -2.20 -9.44 61.58
CA MET A 1 -1.15 -8.47 61.21
C MET A 1 -1.80 -7.50 60.26
N ASP A 2 -2.45 -6.50 60.84
CA ASP A 2 -3.26 -5.55 60.10
C ASP A 2 -2.32 -4.56 59.44
N ASN A 3 -2.27 -4.62 58.11
CA ASN A 3 -1.60 -3.61 57.30
C ASN A 3 -2.50 -2.36 57.33
N VAL A 4 -2.56 -1.69 58.49
CA VAL A 4 -3.35 -0.47 58.70
C VAL A 4 -2.65 0.62 57.90
N GLY A 5 -3.12 0.71 56.67
CA GLY A 5 -2.38 1.28 55.57
C GLY A 5 -2.06 2.75 55.77
N PHE A 6 -0.98 3.14 55.12
CA PHE A 6 -0.61 4.50 54.70
C PHE A 6 -1.80 5.44 54.36
N TRP A 7 -2.96 4.88 54.00
CA TRP A 7 -4.25 5.55 53.75
C TRP A 7 -4.97 6.13 54.98
N GLY A 8 -4.66 5.69 56.20
CA GLY A 8 -5.33 6.12 57.44
C GLY A 8 -4.91 7.51 57.94
N GLN A 9 -3.71 7.98 57.59
CA GLN A 9 -3.10 9.20 58.15
C GLN A 9 -3.25 10.46 57.27
N LEU A 10 -3.84 10.35 56.08
CA LEU A 10 -4.00 11.48 55.16
C LEU A 10 -5.27 12.30 55.45
N ARG A 11 -5.12 13.62 55.61
CA ARG A 11 -6.22 14.60 55.73
C ARG A 11 -7.21 14.41 54.58
N VAL A 12 -8.51 14.51 54.86
CA VAL A 12 -9.62 14.28 53.89
C VAL A 12 -9.42 15.05 52.57
N GLY A 13 -8.88 16.28 52.62
CA GLY A 13 -8.56 17.06 51.43
C GLY A 13 -7.49 16.45 50.52
N HIS A 14 -6.48 15.77 51.07
CA HIS A 14 -5.48 15.05 50.27
C HIS A 14 -6.05 13.80 49.62
N LYS A 15 -7.02 13.12 50.26
CA LYS A 15 -7.70 11.95 49.67
C LYS A 15 -8.51 12.35 48.44
N ILE A 16 -9.24 13.45 48.51
CA ILE A 16 -10.02 13.98 47.37
C ILE A 16 -9.08 14.45 46.25
N GLY A 17 -8.00 15.17 46.59
CA GLY A 17 -6.99 15.58 45.61
C GLY A 17 -6.30 14.41 44.91
N LEU A 18 -6.00 13.33 45.65
CA LEU A 18 -5.35 12.13 45.11
C LEU A 18 -6.30 11.35 44.19
N ILE A 19 -7.58 11.21 44.55
CA ILE A 19 -8.59 10.60 43.65
C ILE A 19 -8.72 11.43 42.36
N GLY A 20 -8.79 12.76 42.48
CA GLY A 20 -8.84 13.66 41.34
C GLY A 20 -7.61 13.54 40.42
N ALA A 21 -6.41 13.50 41.00
CA ALA A 21 -5.16 13.33 40.26
C ALA A 21 -5.07 11.96 39.56
N LEU A 22 -5.52 10.90 40.23
CA LEU A 22 -5.54 9.54 39.67
C LEU A 22 -6.54 9.46 38.51
N PHE A 23 -7.71 10.10 38.66
CA PHE A 23 -8.71 10.20 37.60
C PHE A 23 -8.19 10.98 36.38
N LEU A 24 -7.51 12.11 36.61
CA LEU A 24 -6.87 12.91 35.55
C LEU A 24 -5.78 12.11 34.81
N THR A 25 -4.97 11.37 35.56
CA THR A 25 -3.94 10.48 34.99
C THR A 25 -4.56 9.37 34.16
N ALA A 26 -5.65 8.75 34.62
CA ALA A 26 -6.36 7.72 33.89
C ALA A 26 -6.95 8.26 32.58
N ILE A 27 -7.55 9.46 32.59
CA ILE A 27 -8.06 10.11 31.37
C ILE A 27 -6.93 10.36 30.37
N VAL A 28 -5.81 10.95 30.81
CA VAL A 28 -4.66 11.19 29.94
C VAL A 28 -4.12 9.88 29.37
N GLY A 29 -4.06 8.82 30.19
CA GLY A 29 -3.65 7.50 29.75
C GLY A 29 -4.57 6.91 28.67
N ILE A 30 -5.89 7.03 28.83
CA ILE A 30 -6.88 6.55 27.85
C ILE A 30 -6.79 7.35 26.55
N ILE A 31 -6.65 8.68 26.63
CA ILE A 31 -6.53 9.52 25.43
C ILE A 31 -5.24 9.16 24.67
N ALA A 32 -4.11 9.06 25.37
CA ALA A 32 -2.83 8.72 24.76
C ALA A 32 -2.86 7.34 24.10
N SER A 33 -3.44 6.33 24.76
CA SER A 33 -3.55 4.99 24.20
C SER A 33 -4.48 4.93 22.99
N THR A 34 -5.60 5.67 23.02
CA THR A 34 -6.56 5.74 21.92
C THR A 34 -5.93 6.38 20.68
N VAL A 35 -5.16 7.46 20.85
CA VAL A 35 -4.48 8.16 19.74
C VAL A 35 -3.41 7.27 19.10
N MET A 36 -2.63 6.52 19.90
CA MET A 36 -1.64 5.59 19.37
C MET A 36 -2.28 4.46 18.55
N TRP A 37 -3.39 3.89 19.03
CA TRP A 37 -4.13 2.86 18.32
C TRP A 37 -4.76 3.37 17.01
N LEU A 38 -5.28 4.60 16.99
CA LEU A 38 -5.91 5.16 15.79
C LEU A 38 -4.88 5.36 14.66
N GLY A 39 -3.68 5.82 14.99
CA GLY A 39 -2.61 6.07 14.02
C GLY A 39 -2.08 4.81 13.33
N SER A 40 -2.02 3.67 14.03
CA SER A 40 -1.63 2.40 13.42
C SER A 40 -2.71 1.90 12.45
N THR A 41 -3.99 1.97 12.83
CA THR A 41 -5.10 1.48 11.99
C THR A 41 -5.27 2.29 10.69
N GLU A 42 -5.07 3.61 10.73
CA GLU A 42 -5.13 4.45 9.53
C GLU A 42 -4.01 4.09 8.55
N THR A 43 -2.79 3.88 9.07
CA THR A 43 -1.63 3.51 8.25
C THR A 43 -1.83 2.15 7.58
N ASP A 44 -2.31 1.15 8.31
CA ASP A 44 -2.56 -0.20 7.78
C ASP A 44 -3.63 -0.17 6.68
N THR A 45 -4.70 0.60 6.88
CA THR A 45 -5.77 0.76 5.89
C THR A 45 -5.25 1.37 4.59
N VAL A 46 -4.40 2.39 4.69
CA VAL A 46 -3.78 3.04 3.52
C VAL A 46 -2.84 2.08 2.79
N VAL A 47 -2.01 1.34 3.51
CA VAL A 47 -1.10 0.35 2.89
C VAL A 47 -1.90 -0.70 2.12
N MET A 48 -2.97 -1.22 2.71
CA MET A 48 -3.85 -2.18 2.07
C MET A 48 -4.57 -1.62 0.84
N ASP A 49 -5.00 -0.36 0.87
CA ASP A 49 -5.58 0.32 -0.28
C ASP A 49 -4.55 0.50 -1.42
N VAL A 50 -3.34 0.98 -1.12
CA VAL A 50 -2.25 1.13 -2.10
C VAL A 50 -1.85 -0.23 -2.71
N MET A 51 -1.77 -1.28 -1.89
CA MET A 51 -1.48 -2.64 -2.33
C MET A 51 -2.61 -3.17 -3.23
N GLY A 52 -3.87 -2.99 -2.82
CA GLY A 52 -5.04 -3.40 -3.59
C GLY A 52 -5.08 -2.78 -4.99
N ARG A 53 -4.67 -1.50 -5.10
CA ARG A 53 -4.54 -0.76 -6.36
C ARG A 53 -3.45 -1.27 -7.30
N GLN A 54 -2.39 -1.92 -6.81
CA GLN A 54 -1.33 -2.46 -7.69
C GLN A 54 -1.91 -3.36 -8.78
N ARG A 55 -2.91 -4.18 -8.42
CA ARG A 55 -3.60 -5.09 -9.36
C ARG A 55 -4.36 -4.35 -10.44
N GLU A 56 -5.00 -3.25 -10.08
CA GLU A 56 -5.73 -2.39 -11.00
C GLU A 56 -4.75 -1.68 -11.96
N LEU A 57 -3.65 -1.14 -11.43
CA LEU A 57 -2.61 -0.47 -12.22
C LEU A 57 -2.00 -1.40 -13.28
N VAL A 58 -1.72 -2.67 -12.95
CA VAL A 58 -1.27 -3.68 -13.93
C VAL A 58 -2.30 -3.87 -15.04
N SER A 59 -3.58 -3.98 -14.69
CA SER A 59 -4.67 -4.16 -15.66
C SER A 59 -4.85 -2.93 -16.56
N LEU A 60 -4.83 -1.73 -15.96
CA LEU A 60 -4.91 -0.46 -16.69
C LEU A 60 -3.71 -0.31 -17.62
N TYR A 61 -2.50 -0.58 -17.14
CA TYR A 61 -1.29 -0.51 -17.96
C TYR A 61 -1.35 -1.48 -19.15
N ALA A 62 -1.69 -2.75 -18.93
CA ALA A 62 -1.74 -3.75 -20.00
C ALA A 62 -2.82 -3.40 -21.05
N ARG A 63 -4.01 -3.01 -20.59
CA ARG A 63 -5.12 -2.58 -21.46
C ARG A 63 -4.74 -1.35 -22.27
N ASP A 64 -4.30 -0.29 -21.60
CA ASP A 64 -3.97 0.98 -22.24
C ASP A 64 -2.76 0.85 -23.15
N SER A 65 -1.80 -0.03 -22.84
CA SER A 65 -0.69 -0.33 -23.74
C SER A 65 -1.18 -0.95 -25.05
N VAL A 66 -2.10 -1.92 -24.98
CA VAL A 66 -2.71 -2.52 -26.18
C VAL A 66 -3.58 -1.52 -26.94
N LEU A 67 -4.33 -0.66 -26.24
CA LEU A 67 -5.15 0.39 -26.87
C LEU A 67 -4.28 1.50 -27.50
N GLY A 68 -3.21 1.92 -26.84
CA GLY A 68 -2.26 2.92 -27.37
C GLY A 68 -1.59 2.47 -28.65
N LEU A 69 -1.34 1.17 -28.77
CA LEU A 69 -0.84 0.58 -30.01
C LEU A 69 -1.84 0.69 -31.18
N THR A 70 -3.15 0.83 -30.91
CA THR A 70 -4.18 1.13 -31.94
C THR A 70 -4.22 2.61 -32.35
N GLY A 71 -3.42 3.48 -31.73
CA GLY A 71 -3.38 4.91 -32.01
C GLY A 71 -4.36 5.74 -31.20
N GLN A 72 -5.01 5.14 -30.19
CA GLN A 72 -5.77 5.90 -29.21
C GLN A 72 -4.83 6.65 -28.26
N GLU A 73 -5.24 7.85 -27.85
CA GLU A 73 -4.58 8.55 -26.76
C GLU A 73 -4.83 7.77 -25.47
N VAL A 74 -3.75 7.35 -24.82
CA VAL A 74 -3.80 6.50 -23.63
C VAL A 74 -2.79 6.98 -22.60
N GLU A 75 -3.00 6.58 -21.35
CA GLU A 75 -2.20 7.05 -20.23
C GLU A 75 -1.27 5.96 -19.68
N SER A 76 -0.84 5.01 -20.52
CA SER A 76 0.01 3.88 -20.11
C SER A 76 1.26 4.31 -19.33
N ARG A 77 1.90 5.42 -19.72
CA ARG A 77 3.04 5.99 -18.98
C ARG A 77 2.67 6.43 -17.57
N TYR A 78 1.48 7.03 -17.39
CA TYR A 78 1.01 7.42 -16.07
C TYR A 78 0.83 6.20 -15.17
N TRP A 79 0.16 5.14 -15.66
CA TRP A 79 -0.04 3.91 -14.89
C TRP A 79 1.26 3.23 -14.50
N SER A 80 2.23 3.17 -15.43
CA SER A 80 3.57 2.66 -15.18
C SER A 80 4.28 3.45 -14.08
N ASN A 81 4.29 4.78 -14.17
CA ASN A 81 4.94 5.63 -13.17
C ASN A 81 4.31 5.45 -11.77
N VAL A 82 2.98 5.45 -11.69
CA VAL A 82 2.27 5.27 -10.42
C VAL A 82 2.55 3.90 -9.83
N TYR A 83 2.52 2.82 -10.64
CA TYR A 83 2.85 1.47 -10.19
C TYR A 83 4.27 1.40 -9.63
N MET A 84 5.25 1.96 -10.35
CA MET A 84 6.65 1.94 -9.91
C MET A 84 6.90 2.78 -8.66
N GLU A 85 6.29 3.98 -8.55
CA GLU A 85 6.39 4.83 -7.36
C GLU A 85 5.79 4.12 -6.15
N SER A 86 4.54 3.65 -6.27
CA SER A 86 3.84 2.97 -5.17
C SER A 86 4.45 1.63 -4.79
N GLY A 87 4.90 0.81 -5.74
CA GLY A 87 5.61 -0.43 -5.46
C GLY A 87 6.90 -0.21 -4.68
N LYS A 88 7.70 0.82 -5.05
CA LYS A 88 8.90 1.20 -4.29
C LYS A 88 8.55 1.70 -2.89
N SER A 89 7.51 2.53 -2.75
CA SER A 89 7.07 3.00 -1.43
C SER A 89 6.54 1.88 -0.53
N LEU A 90 5.85 0.88 -1.09
CA LEU A 90 5.43 -0.31 -0.34
C LEU A 90 6.63 -1.16 0.13
N MET A 91 7.72 -1.15 -0.62
CA MET A 91 8.93 -1.91 -0.35
C MET A 91 9.84 -1.22 0.68
N ASP A 92 10.18 0.04 0.41
CA ASP A 92 11.20 0.81 1.13
C ASP A 92 10.61 1.87 2.08
N GLY A 93 9.29 2.07 2.03
CA GLY A 93 8.63 3.19 2.67
C GLY A 93 8.75 4.47 1.85
N GLY A 94 8.14 5.54 2.35
CA GLY A 94 8.20 6.87 1.73
C GLY A 94 6.90 7.27 1.05
N SER A 95 6.97 8.31 0.23
CA SER A 95 5.77 8.99 -0.27
C SER A 95 5.29 8.42 -1.60
N THR A 96 3.98 8.17 -1.70
CA THR A 96 3.31 7.75 -2.93
C THR A 96 1.97 8.45 -3.13
N VAL A 97 1.37 8.26 -4.30
CA VAL A 97 0.06 8.82 -4.68
C VAL A 97 -1.05 8.19 -3.82
N LEU A 98 -1.78 9.04 -3.09
CA LEU A 98 -2.94 8.63 -2.29
C LEU A 98 -4.18 8.46 -3.17
N THR A 99 -4.42 9.40 -4.09
CA THR A 99 -5.57 9.36 -5.00
C THR A 99 -5.10 9.53 -6.43
N LEU A 100 -5.47 8.58 -7.29
CA LEU A 100 -5.14 8.63 -8.71
C LEU A 100 -5.61 9.94 -9.34
N LYS A 101 -4.78 10.51 -10.21
CA LYS A 101 -4.97 11.79 -10.92
C LYS A 101 -5.10 13.03 -10.02
N LYS A 102 -4.78 12.92 -8.73
CA LYS A 102 -4.66 14.07 -7.82
C LYS A 102 -3.24 14.17 -7.29
N ASP A 103 -2.82 15.37 -6.93
CA ASP A 103 -1.51 15.64 -6.33
C ASP A 103 -1.43 15.27 -4.85
N GLN A 104 -2.38 14.48 -4.36
CA GLN A 104 -2.43 14.03 -2.97
C GLN A 104 -1.45 12.88 -2.78
N LYS A 105 -0.55 13.03 -1.80
CA LYS A 105 0.42 12.01 -1.44
C LYS A 105 0.19 11.50 -0.03
N VAL A 106 0.63 10.27 0.22
CA VAL A 106 0.65 9.64 1.53
C VAL A 106 2.02 9.02 1.77
N SER A 107 2.46 8.98 3.03
CA SER A 107 3.69 8.30 3.42
C SER A 107 3.37 6.89 3.87
N LEU A 108 4.07 5.90 3.33
CA LEU A 108 3.93 4.50 3.70
C LEU A 108 5.11 4.07 4.58
N PRO A 109 4.89 3.15 5.53
CA PRO A 109 5.98 2.43 6.18
C PRO A 109 6.66 1.49 5.18
N PRO A 110 7.91 1.09 5.42
CA PRO A 110 8.56 0.03 4.66
C PRO A 110 7.86 -1.32 4.86
N ALA A 111 8.11 -2.27 3.95
CA ALA A 111 7.63 -3.64 4.11
C ALA A 111 8.09 -4.23 5.46
N PRO A 112 7.20 -4.89 6.22
CA PRO A 112 7.48 -5.32 7.59
C PRO A 112 8.44 -6.53 7.66
N THR A 113 8.59 -7.28 6.55
CA THR A 113 9.49 -8.43 6.46
C THR A 113 10.32 -8.41 5.17
N GLN A 114 11.48 -9.08 5.21
CA GLN A 114 12.31 -9.26 4.01
C GLN A 114 11.58 -10.08 2.94
N GLU A 115 10.77 -11.07 3.34
CA GLU A 115 9.98 -11.87 2.42
C GLU A 115 9.01 -11.02 1.59
N LEU A 116 8.26 -10.11 2.23
CA LEU A 116 7.37 -9.19 1.51
C LEU A 116 8.12 -8.23 0.60
N ARG A 117 9.29 -7.75 1.05
CA ARG A 117 10.18 -6.92 0.24
C ARG A 117 10.64 -7.66 -1.02
N ASP A 118 11.01 -8.93 -0.90
CA ASP A 118 11.43 -9.77 -2.02
C ASP A 118 10.27 -10.03 -2.98
N MET A 119 9.07 -10.31 -2.46
CA MET A 119 7.86 -10.47 -3.25
C MET A 119 7.50 -9.19 -4.03
N LEU A 120 7.58 -8.02 -3.38
CA LEU A 120 7.36 -6.73 -4.02
C LEU A 120 8.40 -6.46 -5.12
N SER A 121 9.68 -6.68 -4.82
CA SER A 121 10.78 -6.56 -5.79
C SER A 121 10.56 -7.44 -7.03
N GLU A 122 10.08 -8.67 -6.85
CA GLU A 122 9.73 -9.57 -7.96
C GLU A 122 8.59 -8.98 -8.80
N THR A 123 7.54 -8.43 -8.18
CA THR A 123 6.41 -7.83 -8.92
C THR A 123 6.82 -6.57 -9.69
N ILE A 124 7.78 -5.80 -9.17
CA ILE A 124 8.37 -4.64 -9.86
C ILE A 124 9.15 -5.13 -11.08
N THR A 125 10.04 -6.11 -10.89
CA THR A 125 10.84 -6.70 -11.98
C THR A 125 9.96 -7.24 -13.10
N ARG A 126 8.92 -8.01 -12.76
CA ARG A 126 7.95 -8.53 -13.74
C ARG A 126 7.17 -7.43 -14.45
N PHE A 127 6.90 -6.31 -13.78
CA PHE A 127 6.24 -5.18 -14.43
C PHE A 127 7.16 -4.48 -15.45
N GLU A 128 8.46 -4.42 -15.18
CA GLU A 128 9.46 -3.93 -16.16
C GLU A 128 9.56 -4.88 -17.37
N GLU A 129 9.47 -6.20 -17.16
CA GLU A 129 9.37 -7.19 -18.25
C GLU A 129 8.12 -6.95 -19.10
N LEU A 130 6.96 -6.73 -18.48
CA LEU A 130 5.72 -6.38 -19.18
C LEU A 130 5.88 -5.10 -19.99
N SER A 131 6.52 -4.08 -19.43
CA SER A 131 6.78 -2.81 -20.10
C SER A 131 7.71 -2.99 -21.31
N THR A 132 8.70 -3.87 -21.19
CA THR A 132 9.60 -4.25 -22.28
C THR A 132 8.84 -4.99 -23.39
N MET A 133 7.96 -5.93 -23.04
CA MET A 133 7.12 -6.63 -24.01
C MET A 133 6.23 -5.66 -24.80
N VAL A 134 5.64 -4.67 -24.13
CA VAL A 134 4.86 -3.60 -24.78
C VAL A 134 5.73 -2.81 -25.76
N GLY A 135 6.94 -2.42 -25.35
CA GLY A 135 7.88 -1.71 -26.21
C GLY A 135 8.30 -2.50 -27.46
N GLN A 136 8.38 -3.83 -27.38
CA GLN A 136 8.71 -4.67 -28.54
C GLN A 136 7.61 -4.70 -29.61
N VAL A 137 6.38 -4.29 -29.28
CA VAL A 137 5.27 -4.25 -30.24
C VAL A 137 5.23 -2.93 -31.02
N SER A 138 5.93 -1.87 -30.57
CA SER A 138 6.05 -0.62 -31.31
C SER A 138 6.88 -0.83 -32.57
N GLY A 139 6.20 -1.06 -33.70
CA GLY A 139 6.83 -1.33 -35.00
C GLY A 139 6.22 -2.51 -35.76
N ILE A 140 5.40 -3.33 -35.10
CA ILE A 140 4.64 -4.41 -35.77
C ILE A 140 3.41 -3.81 -36.45
N GLN A 141 3.12 -4.27 -37.68
CA GLN A 141 1.92 -3.85 -38.41
C GLN A 141 0.65 -4.32 -37.70
N ARG A 142 -0.27 -3.39 -37.43
CA ARG A 142 -1.46 -3.59 -36.58
C ARG A 142 -2.39 -4.72 -37.03
N ASP A 143 -2.62 -4.83 -38.33
CA ASP A 143 -3.53 -5.84 -38.88
C ASP A 143 -2.86 -7.20 -39.11
N SER A 144 -1.60 -7.35 -38.70
CA SER A 144 -0.87 -8.61 -38.86
C SER A 144 -1.28 -9.62 -37.78
N PRO A 145 -1.30 -10.93 -38.11
CA PRO A 145 -1.43 -11.99 -37.12
C PRO A 145 -0.36 -11.92 -36.01
N ALA A 146 0.83 -11.41 -36.33
CA ALA A 146 1.92 -11.23 -35.37
C ALA A 146 1.57 -10.18 -34.28
N TYR A 147 0.88 -9.10 -34.67
CA TYR A 147 0.39 -8.10 -33.71
C TYR A 147 -0.64 -8.69 -32.76
N ALA A 148 -1.64 -9.40 -33.29
CA ALA A 148 -2.68 -10.03 -32.49
C ALA A 148 -2.10 -11.06 -31.49
N ALA A 149 -1.10 -11.84 -31.91
CA ALA A 149 -0.40 -12.77 -31.04
C ALA A 149 0.34 -12.04 -29.90
N LYS A 150 1.08 -10.98 -30.20
CA LYS A 150 1.82 -10.21 -29.18
C LYS A 150 0.92 -9.46 -28.21
N ALA A 151 -0.19 -8.89 -28.69
CA ALA A 151 -1.20 -8.28 -27.82
C ALA A 151 -1.80 -9.31 -26.86
N LYS A 152 -2.08 -10.54 -27.33
CA LYS A 152 -2.52 -11.65 -26.48
C LYS A 152 -1.48 -12.03 -25.44
N ASP A 153 -0.21 -12.09 -25.81
CA ASP A 153 0.90 -12.39 -24.88
C ASP A 153 1.02 -11.33 -23.78
N ILE A 154 0.92 -10.03 -24.13
CA ILE A 154 0.94 -8.92 -23.18
C ILE A 154 -0.21 -9.04 -22.18
N LEU A 155 -1.44 -9.29 -22.64
CA LEU A 155 -2.60 -9.43 -21.77
C LEU A 155 -2.50 -10.67 -20.86
N ALA A 156 -2.00 -11.79 -21.40
CA ALA A 156 -1.78 -13.00 -20.64
C ALA A 156 -0.70 -12.81 -19.56
N PHE A 157 0.39 -12.12 -19.90
CA PHE A 157 1.45 -11.78 -18.94
C PHE A 157 0.93 -10.83 -17.85
N GLY A 158 0.21 -9.77 -18.23
CA GLY A 158 -0.42 -8.85 -17.28
C GLY A 158 -1.40 -9.54 -16.33
N THR A 159 -2.13 -10.55 -16.82
CA THR A 159 -3.02 -11.37 -15.98
C THR A 159 -2.23 -12.16 -14.93
N LYS A 160 -1.14 -12.83 -15.32
CA LYS A 160 -0.27 -13.57 -14.38
C LYS A 160 0.39 -12.64 -13.35
N LEU A 161 0.84 -11.46 -13.78
CA LEU A 161 1.42 -10.47 -12.87
C LEU A 161 0.38 -10.01 -11.85
N ARG A 162 -0.85 -9.74 -12.29
CA ARG A 162 -1.95 -9.36 -11.39
C ARG A 162 -2.25 -10.43 -10.35
N GLU A 163 -2.19 -11.72 -10.73
CA GLU A 163 -2.32 -12.84 -9.79
C GLU A 163 -1.18 -12.84 -8.77
N ARG A 164 0.07 -12.64 -9.21
CA ARG A 164 1.23 -12.54 -8.29
C ARG A 164 1.07 -11.37 -7.31
N VAL A 165 0.65 -10.19 -7.78
CA VAL A 165 0.37 -9.04 -6.92
C VAL A 165 -0.72 -9.36 -5.89
N ASN A 166 -1.74 -10.13 -6.27
CA ASN A 166 -2.78 -10.58 -5.35
C ASN A 166 -2.24 -11.55 -4.28
N GLU A 167 -1.24 -12.37 -4.60
CA GLU A 167 -0.53 -13.18 -3.60
C GLU A 167 0.26 -12.31 -2.62
N VAL A 168 0.95 -11.27 -3.12
CA VAL A 168 1.64 -10.29 -2.25
C VAL A 168 0.64 -9.60 -1.32
N THR A 169 -0.53 -9.20 -1.84
CA THR A 169 -1.59 -8.57 -1.04
C THR A 169 -2.04 -9.48 0.11
N LYS A 170 -2.32 -10.75 -0.19
CA LYS A 170 -2.71 -11.74 0.82
C LYS A 170 -1.61 -12.07 1.83
N ALA A 171 -0.34 -11.96 1.42
CA ALA A 171 0.78 -12.11 2.34
C ALA A 171 0.84 -10.91 3.30
N TYR A 172 0.59 -9.70 2.79
CA TYR A 172 0.54 -8.47 3.57
C TYR A 172 -0.60 -8.49 4.62
N GLU A 173 -1.78 -9.03 4.28
CA GLU A 173 -2.93 -9.17 5.21
C GLU A 173 -2.64 -10.05 6.43
N LYS A 174 -1.58 -10.85 6.42
CA LYS A 174 -1.20 -11.75 7.52
C LYS A 174 -0.23 -11.11 8.52
N HIS A 175 0.24 -9.91 8.25
CA HIS A 175 1.16 -9.14 9.08
C HIS A 175 0.46 -7.96 9.72
#